data_AF-A0A538HNQ9-F1
#
_entry.id   AF-A0A538HNQ9-F1
#
_cell.length_a   1.000
_cell.length_b   1.000
_cell.length_c   1.000
_cell.angle_alpha   90.00
_cell.angle_beta   90.00
_cell.angle_gamma   90.00
#
_symmetry.space_group_name_H-M   'P 1'
#
loop_
_entity.id
_entity.type
_entity.pdbx_description
1 polymer ?
#
loop_
_entity_poly.entity_id
_entity_poly.type
_entity_poly.pdbx_seq_one_letter_code
_entity_poly.pdbx_strand_id
1 'polypeptide(L)'
;MVGGLALATAAMIAAMPVTAPASSDPHADRVLIALGTASDQPYSVEDVERAAQAASAFIRASSWGIERVAFDVTPWLDAFPTYPGCGGLSDGSLDALVAPLRAAVAGAGFPASAYTRVMYTIADGHCGFFGITWGKQVLLVDEPTPSLLVHELGHTFGLGHAAASTCPRLCMIDETGDPFSPMGEGSGDFSTYEKSILGWIGPQPHARSAGTYRLTSADVATTRPQSLVVDTVEGQWWFEYRTKSFRGVLARFVDQDAAVPPFAPSARLILNPTHRGRPWIGAGELFHADPAFTLRVVRMQSGGAVLRFAWRPGSGHG
;
A
#
# COMPACT_ATOMS: atom_id res chain seq x y z
N MET A 1 32.11 52.71 49.40
CA MET A 1 32.28 51.75 48.30
C MET A 1 30.93 51.11 48.06
N VAL A 2 30.27 51.47 46.97
CA VAL A 2 28.89 51.09 46.66
C VAL A 2 28.89 49.71 46.00
N GLY A 3 28.12 48.77 46.56
CA GLY A 3 27.91 47.44 46.01
C GLY A 3 26.89 47.44 44.88
N GLY A 4 27.19 46.72 43.80
CA GLY A 4 26.27 46.46 42.69
C GLY A 4 25.81 45.00 42.71
N LEU A 5 24.51 44.80 42.95
CA LEU A 5 23.83 43.51 42.83
C LEU A 5 23.40 43.35 41.36
N ALA A 6 23.90 42.34 40.66
CA ALA A 6 23.46 41.99 39.31
C ALA A 6 22.23 41.05 39.40
N LEU A 7 21.07 41.52 38.95
CA LEU A 7 19.89 40.68 38.74
C LEU A 7 20.07 39.86 37.46
N ALA A 8 20.12 38.54 37.58
CA ALA A 8 19.96 37.62 36.46
C ALA A 8 18.47 37.46 36.13
N THR A 9 18.05 37.92 34.96
CA THR A 9 16.69 37.75 34.46
C THR A 9 16.59 36.38 33.77
N ALA A 10 15.91 35.43 34.42
CA ALA A 10 15.56 34.16 33.80
C ALA A 10 14.39 34.39 32.82
N ALA A 11 14.67 34.33 31.52
CA ALA A 11 13.63 34.35 30.49
C ALA A 11 12.96 32.96 30.45
N MET A 12 11.73 32.86 30.94
CA MET A 12 10.86 31.71 30.67
C MET A 12 10.46 31.74 29.20
N ILE A 13 11.02 30.82 28.40
CA ILE A 13 10.50 30.52 27.06
C ILE A 13 9.23 29.69 27.27
N ALA A 14 8.07 30.33 27.13
CA ALA A 14 6.80 29.63 27.10
C ALA A 14 6.77 28.74 25.83
N ALA A 15 6.69 27.43 26.01
CA ALA A 15 6.44 26.50 24.92
C ALA A 15 5.05 26.81 24.35
N MET A 16 5.01 27.48 23.20
CA MET A 16 3.76 27.65 22.47
C MET A 16 3.32 26.27 21.96
N PRO A 17 2.03 25.91 22.10
CA PRO A 17 1.52 24.70 21.49
C PRO A 17 1.73 24.80 19.98
N VAL A 18 2.61 23.98 19.44
CA VAL A 18 2.76 23.80 18.00
C VAL A 18 1.52 23.05 17.55
N THR A 19 0.47 23.78 17.19
CA THR A 19 -0.63 23.18 16.44
C THR A 19 -0.13 22.97 15.03
N ALA A 20 0.13 21.71 14.67
CA ALA A 20 0.34 21.33 13.29
C ALA A 20 -0.82 21.91 12.45
N PRO A 21 -0.53 22.48 11.26
CA PRO A 21 -1.58 23.00 10.41
C PRO A 21 -2.49 21.84 9.99
N ALA A 22 -3.66 21.74 10.63
CA ALA A 22 -4.69 20.81 10.23
C ALA A 22 -4.97 21.00 8.74
N SER A 23 -4.95 19.90 7.97
CA SER A 23 -5.26 19.93 6.55
C SER A 23 -6.55 20.70 6.30
N SER A 24 -6.48 21.68 5.40
CA SER A 24 -7.60 22.53 5.01
C SER A 24 -8.60 21.84 4.07
N ASP A 25 -8.38 20.57 3.72
CA ASP A 25 -9.32 19.79 2.91
C ASP A 25 -10.27 19.01 3.83
N PRO A 26 -11.52 19.47 4.04
CA PRO A 26 -12.48 18.81 4.91
C PRO A 26 -12.95 17.45 4.38
N HIS A 27 -12.55 17.07 3.17
CA HIS A 27 -12.91 15.81 2.52
C HIS A 27 -11.75 14.81 2.47
N ALA A 28 -10.57 15.15 3.02
CA ALA A 28 -9.44 14.24 3.08
C ALA A 28 -9.54 13.30 4.29
N ASP A 29 -9.16 12.04 4.10
CA ASP A 29 -8.94 11.08 5.17
C ASP A 29 -7.78 11.56 6.04
N ARG A 30 -8.08 11.95 7.29
CA ARG A 30 -7.08 12.41 8.25
C ARG A 30 -6.37 11.23 8.91
N VAL A 31 -5.06 11.21 8.83
CA VAL A 31 -4.19 10.16 9.38
C VAL A 31 -3.20 10.79 10.35
N LEU A 32 -3.13 10.26 11.56
CA LEU A 32 -2.11 10.69 12.52
C LEU A 32 -0.90 9.77 12.44
N ILE A 33 0.31 10.34 12.34
CA ILE A 33 1.56 9.63 12.62
C ILE A 33 2.03 10.06 14.01
N ALA A 34 1.85 9.17 14.98
CA ALA A 34 2.26 9.35 16.36
C ALA A 34 3.68 8.82 16.56
N LEU A 35 4.61 9.70 16.94
CA LEU A 35 6.02 9.35 17.17
C LEU A 35 6.27 9.14 18.67
N GLY A 36 6.61 7.92 19.07
CA GLY A 36 6.87 7.56 20.47
C GLY A 36 8.25 6.97 20.70
N THR A 37 8.95 7.48 21.72
CA THR A 37 10.28 7.00 22.10
C THR A 37 10.38 6.73 23.61
N ALA A 38 11.46 6.08 24.01
CA ALA A 38 11.90 5.97 25.40
C ALA A 38 13.06 6.90 25.77
N SER A 39 13.79 7.41 24.77
CA SER A 39 14.85 8.39 24.99
C SER A 39 15.14 9.16 23.70
N ASP A 40 15.69 8.47 22.71
CA ASP A 40 16.31 9.13 21.56
C ASP A 40 15.30 9.37 20.43
N GLN A 41 15.59 10.37 19.61
CA GLN A 41 14.85 10.69 18.39
C GLN A 41 15.68 10.18 17.20
N PRO A 42 15.42 8.96 16.69
CA PRO A 42 16.28 8.33 15.68
C PRO A 42 16.32 9.08 14.33
N TYR A 43 15.29 9.87 14.03
CA TYR A 43 15.16 10.68 12.83
C TYR A 43 14.33 11.95 13.13
N SER A 44 14.39 12.94 12.24
CA SER A 44 13.70 14.21 12.47
C SER A 44 12.21 14.12 12.14
N VAL A 45 11.40 14.92 12.84
CA VAL A 45 9.96 15.08 12.51
C VAL A 45 9.79 15.58 11.08
N GLU A 46 10.70 16.43 10.60
CA GLU A 46 10.67 16.98 9.24
C GLU A 46 10.84 15.88 8.17
N ASP A 47 11.70 14.88 8.42
CA ASP A 47 11.88 13.74 7.52
C ASP A 47 10.57 12.96 7.36
N VAL A 48 9.88 12.70 8.48
CA VAL A 48 8.57 12.03 8.52
C VAL A 48 7.51 12.85 7.82
N GLU A 49 7.47 14.18 8.03
CA GLU A 49 6.53 15.07 7.34
C GLU A 49 6.74 15.04 5.83
N ARG A 50 8.00 15.04 5.35
CA ARG A 50 8.29 14.92 3.92
C ARG A 50 7.89 13.55 3.37
N ALA A 51 8.10 12.48 4.13
CA ALA A 51 7.64 11.15 3.74
C ALA A 51 6.11 11.08 3.63
N ALA A 52 5.40 11.65 4.60
CA ALA A 52 3.95 11.73 4.64
C ALA A 52 3.38 12.56 3.48
N GLN A 53 4.00 13.69 3.14
CA GLN A 53 3.62 14.49 1.97
C GLN A 53 3.81 13.71 0.66
N ALA A 54 4.92 12.97 0.53
CA ALA A 54 5.15 12.13 -0.65
C ALA A 54 4.14 10.98 -0.75
N ALA A 55 3.78 10.34 0.37
CA ALA A 55 2.75 9.31 0.43
C ALA A 55 1.36 9.89 0.05
N SER A 56 1.00 11.06 0.58
CA SER A 56 -0.24 11.76 0.19
C SER A 56 -0.28 12.06 -1.30
N ALA A 57 0.81 12.58 -1.86
CA ALA A 57 0.94 12.85 -3.29
C ALA A 57 0.81 11.57 -4.14
N PHE A 58 1.40 10.47 -3.68
CA PHE A 58 1.29 9.16 -4.32
C PHE A 58 -0.16 8.65 -4.34
N ILE A 59 -0.84 8.61 -3.20
CA ILE A 59 -2.23 8.14 -3.11
C ILE A 59 -3.14 8.99 -3.99
N ARG A 60 -2.98 10.32 -3.96
CA ARG A 60 -3.76 11.23 -4.81
C ARG A 60 -3.50 10.97 -6.30
N ALA A 61 -2.25 10.73 -6.70
CA ALA A 61 -1.91 10.46 -8.08
C ALA A 61 -2.44 9.10 -8.56
N SER A 62 -2.26 8.05 -7.76
CA SER A 62 -2.69 6.68 -8.06
C SER A 62 -4.21 6.57 -8.20
N SER A 63 -4.95 7.22 -7.30
CA SER A 63 -6.41 7.25 -7.26
C SER A 63 -7.02 8.29 -8.22
N TRP A 64 -6.19 9.03 -8.95
CA TRP A 64 -6.59 10.17 -9.80
C TRP A 64 -7.43 11.22 -9.08
N GLY A 65 -7.12 11.46 -7.81
CA GLY A 65 -7.74 12.47 -6.96
C GLY A 65 -9.02 12.01 -6.25
N ILE A 66 -9.44 10.75 -6.46
CA ILE A 66 -10.57 10.14 -5.74
C ILE A 66 -10.25 10.05 -4.25
N GLU A 67 -9.09 9.46 -3.92
CA GLU A 67 -8.61 9.34 -2.55
C GLU A 67 -7.67 10.49 -2.21
N ARG A 68 -7.89 11.10 -1.05
CA ARG A 68 -7.07 12.20 -0.54
C ARG A 68 -6.75 11.93 0.91
N VAL A 69 -5.47 11.77 1.21
CA VAL A 69 -4.98 11.55 2.58
C VAL A 69 -4.27 12.80 3.06
N ALA A 70 -4.58 13.21 4.28
CA ALA A 70 -3.91 14.28 4.98
C ALA A 70 -3.28 13.76 6.27
N PHE A 71 -2.00 14.05 6.46
CA PHE A 71 -1.26 13.60 7.63
C PHE A 71 -1.05 14.72 8.63
N ASP A 72 -1.17 14.38 9.91
CA ASP A 72 -0.61 15.16 11.01
C ASP A 72 0.47 14.32 11.68
N VAL A 73 1.64 14.91 11.93
CA VAL A 73 2.78 14.23 12.56
C VAL A 73 2.99 14.87 13.93
N THR A 74 3.06 14.06 14.99
CA THR A 74 3.39 14.60 16.31
C THR A 74 4.88 14.92 16.41
N PRO A 75 5.29 15.82 17.33
CA PRO A 75 6.65 15.75 17.86
C PRO A 75 6.94 14.34 18.41
N TRP A 76 8.21 14.02 18.62
CA TRP A 76 8.58 12.84 19.40
C TRP A 76 8.06 12.99 20.84
N LEU A 77 7.31 12.00 21.29
CA LEU A 77 6.73 11.94 22.63
C LEU A 77 7.47 10.89 23.46
N ASP A 78 7.88 11.29 24.66
CA ASP A 78 8.39 10.37 25.68
C ASP A 78 7.22 9.56 26.24
N ALA A 79 6.98 8.41 25.63
CA ALA A 79 5.81 7.58 25.86
C ALA A 79 6.15 6.29 26.60
N PHE A 80 7.42 5.88 26.59
CA PHE A 80 7.84 4.58 27.08
C PHE A 80 9.00 4.72 28.08
N PRO A 81 8.98 3.98 29.20
CA PRO A 81 10.11 4.02 30.15
C PRO A 81 11.37 3.32 29.62
N THR A 82 11.21 2.44 28.62
CA THR A 82 12.26 1.68 27.92
C THR A 82 11.77 1.39 26.51
N TYR A 83 12.68 1.14 25.56
CA TYR A 83 12.29 0.79 24.19
C TYR A 83 11.29 -0.38 24.17
N PRO A 84 10.08 -0.17 23.65
CA PRO A 84 9.08 -1.23 23.63
C PRO A 84 9.49 -2.26 22.57
N GLY A 85 9.78 -3.48 23.01
CA GLY A 85 9.81 -4.63 22.09
C GLY A 85 8.41 -5.00 21.61
N CYS A 86 8.31 -6.04 20.78
CA CYS A 86 7.05 -6.47 20.17
C CYS A 86 6.29 -7.49 21.02
N GLY A 87 6.75 -7.78 22.25
CA GLY A 87 6.23 -8.80 23.16
C GLY A 87 4.85 -8.51 23.77
N GLY A 88 4.17 -7.45 23.33
CA GLY A 88 2.80 -7.09 23.72
C GLY A 88 1.78 -7.16 22.58
N LEU A 89 2.19 -7.66 21.41
CA LEU A 89 1.26 -7.96 20.31
C LEU A 89 0.47 -9.23 20.65
N SER A 90 -0.85 -9.15 20.53
CA SER A 90 -1.75 -10.29 20.65
C SER A 90 -2.43 -10.58 19.32
N ASP A 91 -2.98 -11.78 19.16
CA ASP A 91 -3.82 -12.15 18.02
C ASP A 91 -5.00 -11.17 17.89
N GLY A 92 -4.84 -10.18 17.01
CA GLY A 92 -5.89 -9.22 16.65
C GLY A 92 -5.85 -7.85 17.32
N SER A 93 -4.81 -7.48 18.08
CA SER A 93 -4.71 -6.10 18.62
C SER A 93 -3.28 -5.64 18.91
N LEU A 94 -3.07 -4.34 18.72
CA LEU A 94 -1.88 -3.57 19.12
C LEU A 94 -2.11 -2.75 20.41
N ASP A 95 -3.31 -2.81 21.01
CA ASP A 95 -3.75 -1.87 22.06
C ASP A 95 -2.83 -1.85 23.27
N ALA A 96 -2.40 -3.00 23.77
CA ALA A 96 -1.52 -3.08 24.93
C ALA A 96 -0.16 -2.42 24.67
N LEU A 97 0.37 -2.60 23.46
CA LEU A 97 1.66 -2.03 23.05
C LEU A 97 1.58 -0.51 22.88
N VAL A 98 0.53 -0.01 22.22
CA VAL A 98 0.44 1.42 21.89
C VAL A 98 -0.28 2.27 22.94
N ALA A 99 -0.86 1.67 23.98
CA ALA A 99 -1.58 2.40 25.03
C ALA A 99 -0.77 3.56 25.65
N PRO A 100 0.52 3.40 26.01
CA PRO A 100 1.32 4.51 26.54
C PRO A 100 1.46 5.67 25.54
N LEU A 101 1.76 5.35 24.28
CA LEU A 101 1.87 6.35 23.22
C LEU A 101 0.53 7.03 22.94
N ARG A 102 -0.57 6.29 22.90
CA ARG A 102 -1.92 6.85 22.74
C ARG A 102 -2.26 7.85 23.83
N ALA A 103 -1.87 7.58 25.08
CA ALA A 103 -2.07 8.51 26.19
C ALA A 103 -1.21 9.78 26.05
N ALA A 104 0.08 9.62 25.69
CA ALA A 104 0.98 10.75 25.47
C ALA A 104 0.49 11.66 24.32
N VAL A 105 0.07 11.05 23.21
CA VAL A 105 -0.51 11.72 22.03
C VAL A 105 -1.77 12.50 22.40
N ALA A 106 -2.67 11.91 23.18
CA ALA A 106 -3.86 12.60 23.66
C ALA A 106 -3.52 13.79 24.58
N GLY A 107 -2.54 13.62 25.48
CA GLY A 107 -2.03 14.69 26.34
C GLY A 107 -1.36 15.84 25.58
N ALA A 108 -0.77 15.53 24.41
CA ALA A 108 -0.20 16.51 23.49
C ALA A 108 -1.25 17.22 22.60
N GLY A 109 -2.54 16.91 22.74
CA GLY A 109 -3.62 17.56 21.99
C GLY A 109 -4.00 16.90 20.67
N PHE A 110 -3.58 15.65 20.44
CA PHE A 110 -3.86 14.89 19.22
C PHE A 110 -4.76 13.67 19.50
N PRO A 111 -5.97 13.81 20.07
CA PRO A 111 -6.79 12.65 20.41
C PRO A 111 -7.07 11.78 19.18
N ALA A 112 -6.79 10.48 19.29
CA ALA A 112 -6.92 9.52 18.18
C ALA A 112 -8.31 9.53 17.52
N SER A 113 -9.38 9.86 18.27
CA SER A 113 -10.75 9.97 17.77
C SER A 113 -10.97 11.10 16.76
N ALA A 114 -10.04 12.06 16.64
CA ALA A 114 -10.09 13.12 15.64
C ALA A 114 -9.59 12.67 14.26
N TYR A 115 -9.07 11.44 14.16
CA TYR A 115 -8.44 10.90 12.96
C TYR A 115 -9.20 9.68 12.45
N THR A 116 -9.19 9.50 11.13
CA THR A 116 -9.76 8.31 10.50
C THR A 116 -8.89 7.08 10.76
N ARG A 117 -7.56 7.28 10.83
CA ARG A 117 -6.55 6.24 11.05
C ARG A 117 -5.42 6.79 11.90
N VAL A 118 -4.72 5.90 12.60
CA VAL A 118 -3.56 6.25 13.42
C VAL A 118 -2.41 5.28 13.14
N MET A 119 -1.25 5.82 12.85
CA MET A 119 0.01 5.11 12.71
C MET A 119 0.86 5.41 13.93
N TYR A 120 1.09 4.40 14.76
CA TYR A 120 1.93 4.49 15.94
C TYR A 120 3.34 4.08 15.54
N THR A 121 4.29 4.98 15.63
CA THR A 121 5.69 4.70 15.38
C THR A 121 6.43 4.59 16.71
N ILE A 122 7.06 3.44 16.94
CA ILE A 122 7.91 3.23 18.11
C ILE A 122 9.37 3.25 17.67
N ALA A 123 10.19 4.07 18.33
CA ALA A 123 11.62 4.09 18.07
C ALA A 123 12.26 2.75 18.46
N ASP A 124 13.23 2.30 17.66
CA ASP A 124 14.09 1.12 17.93
C ASP A 124 13.32 -0.18 18.24
N GLY A 125 12.17 -0.38 17.58
CA GLY A 125 11.40 -1.60 17.71
C GLY A 125 12.05 -2.73 16.93
N HIS A 126 12.78 -3.62 17.60
CA HIS A 126 13.32 -4.83 16.95
C HIS A 126 12.23 -5.88 16.70
N CYS A 127 11.37 -5.65 15.70
CA CYS A 127 10.39 -6.62 15.21
C CYS A 127 10.86 -7.28 13.92
N GLY A 128 10.34 -8.49 13.63
CA GLY A 128 10.59 -9.18 12.35
C GLY A 128 9.81 -8.59 11.16
N PHE A 129 9.34 -7.35 11.26
CA PHE A 129 8.54 -6.61 10.27
C PHE A 129 8.81 -5.11 10.45
N PHE A 130 8.51 -4.29 9.44
CA PHE A 130 8.66 -2.82 9.52
C PHE A 130 7.35 -2.09 9.86
N GLY A 131 6.23 -2.66 9.42
CA GLY A 131 4.90 -2.21 9.74
C GLY A 131 3.94 -3.38 9.90
N ILE A 132 2.85 -3.15 10.62
CA ILE A 132 1.74 -4.09 10.73
C ILE A 132 0.44 -3.35 10.98
N THR A 133 -0.61 -3.77 10.28
CA THR A 133 -1.91 -3.09 10.29
C THR A 133 -2.99 -3.95 10.94
N TRP A 134 -3.78 -3.33 11.84
CA TRP A 134 -5.04 -3.87 12.35
C TRP A 134 -6.16 -2.85 12.17
N GLY A 135 -7.03 -3.12 11.20
CA GLY A 135 -8.13 -2.23 10.86
C GLY A 135 -7.63 -0.84 10.46
N LYS A 136 -7.92 0.17 11.27
CA LYS A 136 -7.53 1.57 11.03
C LYS A 136 -6.29 2.01 11.82
N GLN A 137 -5.59 1.06 12.44
CA GLN A 137 -4.40 1.32 13.22
C GLN A 137 -3.20 0.60 12.63
N VAL A 138 -2.07 1.28 12.59
CA VAL A 138 -0.79 0.74 12.12
C VAL A 138 0.22 0.86 13.23
N LEU A 139 1.05 -0.16 13.42
CA LEU A 139 2.29 -0.06 14.17
C LEU A 139 3.44 -0.01 13.17
N LEU A 140 4.30 1.02 13.30
CA LEU A 140 5.55 1.17 12.58
C LEU A 140 6.70 1.02 13.57
N VAL A 141 7.72 0.26 13.19
CA VAL A 141 8.90 0.03 14.03
C VAL A 141 10.21 0.45 13.37
N ASP A 142 10.09 0.99 12.16
CA ASP A 142 11.17 1.58 11.39
C ASP A 142 10.82 3.02 11.00
N GLU A 143 11.79 3.76 10.45
CA GLU A 143 11.58 5.11 9.96
C GLU A 143 10.44 5.15 8.92
N PRO A 144 9.42 6.01 9.11
CA PRO A 144 8.37 6.19 8.12
C PRO A 144 8.92 6.70 6.79
N THR A 145 9.02 5.82 5.80
CA THR A 145 9.35 6.18 4.41
C THR A 145 8.07 6.34 3.57
N PRO A 146 8.10 7.03 2.41
CA PRO A 146 6.94 7.11 1.53
C PRO A 146 6.40 5.73 1.13
N SER A 147 7.30 4.77 0.88
CA SER A 147 6.93 3.41 0.47
C SER A 147 6.23 2.67 1.61
N LEU A 148 6.80 2.71 2.82
CA LEU A 148 6.21 2.06 3.99
C LEU A 148 4.84 2.66 4.33
N LEU A 149 4.72 3.99 4.32
CA LEU A 149 3.45 4.67 4.58
C LEU A 149 2.36 4.31 3.56
N VAL A 150 2.70 4.23 2.28
CA VAL A 150 1.76 3.83 1.22
C VAL A 150 1.35 2.36 1.38
N HIS A 151 2.29 1.48 1.69
CA HIS A 151 2.06 0.05 1.90
C HIS A 151 1.07 -0.18 3.06
N GLU A 152 1.35 0.40 4.22
CA GLU A 152 0.50 0.25 5.40
C GLU A 152 -0.87 0.94 5.21
N LEU A 153 -0.92 2.09 4.53
CA LEU A 153 -2.21 2.67 4.14
C LEU A 153 -3.02 1.71 3.27
N GLY A 154 -2.38 1.02 2.34
CA GLY A 154 -3.02 -0.01 1.52
C GLY A 154 -3.75 -1.06 2.36
N HIS A 155 -3.11 -1.55 3.42
CA HIS A 155 -3.76 -2.45 4.38
C HIS A 155 -4.96 -1.80 5.09
N THR A 156 -4.84 -0.55 5.52
CA THR A 156 -5.98 0.17 6.14
C THR A 156 -7.13 0.43 5.18
N PHE A 157 -6.89 0.36 3.86
CA PHE A 157 -7.91 0.41 2.82
C PHE A 157 -8.47 -0.99 2.46
N GLY A 158 -7.93 -2.05 3.05
CA GLY A 158 -8.40 -3.43 2.88
C GLY A 158 -7.61 -4.26 1.87
N LEU A 159 -6.46 -3.79 1.39
CA LEU A 159 -5.60 -4.57 0.50
C LEU A 159 -4.76 -5.59 1.27
N GLY A 160 -4.60 -6.78 0.71
CA GLY A 160 -3.57 -7.73 1.12
C GLY A 160 -2.25 -7.44 0.40
N HIS A 161 -1.20 -8.18 0.73
CA HIS A 161 0.07 -8.07 0.00
C HIS A 161 -0.09 -8.50 -1.47
N ALA A 162 0.72 -7.88 -2.33
CA ALA A 162 0.91 -8.28 -3.72
C ALA A 162 2.10 -9.24 -3.79
N ALA A 163 1.79 -10.49 -4.09
CA ALA A 163 2.73 -11.60 -4.06
C ALA A 163 3.30 -11.87 -5.46
N ALA A 164 4.32 -12.71 -5.52
CA ALA A 164 4.82 -13.27 -6.78
C ALA A 164 5.06 -14.77 -6.70
N SER A 165 4.94 -15.44 -7.84
CA SER A 165 5.24 -16.86 -7.97
C SER A 165 5.60 -17.24 -9.40
N THR A 166 6.22 -18.40 -9.58
CA THR A 166 6.51 -18.95 -10.92
C THR A 166 5.33 -19.67 -11.55
N CYS A 167 4.30 -20.00 -10.77
CA CYS A 167 3.08 -20.66 -11.23
C CYS A 167 1.87 -20.28 -10.35
N PRO A 168 0.63 -20.37 -10.86
CA PRO A 168 -0.56 -19.89 -10.13
C PRO A 168 -0.85 -20.64 -8.83
N ARG A 169 -0.50 -21.94 -8.78
CA ARG A 169 -0.79 -22.83 -7.64
C ARG A 169 0.35 -23.82 -7.43
N LEU A 170 0.53 -24.28 -6.19
CA LEU A 170 1.52 -25.30 -5.76
C LEU A 170 2.99 -24.88 -5.84
N CYS A 171 3.30 -23.69 -6.33
CA CYS A 171 4.64 -23.09 -6.22
C CYS A 171 4.84 -22.44 -4.85
N MET A 172 6.12 -22.25 -4.48
CA MET A 172 6.44 -21.29 -3.42
C MET A 172 5.92 -19.91 -3.83
N ILE A 173 5.28 -19.26 -2.87
CA ILE A 173 4.74 -17.90 -2.99
C ILE A 173 5.70 -17.00 -2.23
N ASP A 174 6.23 -16.01 -2.92
CA ASP A 174 6.86 -14.87 -2.28
C ASP A 174 5.77 -13.85 -1.97
N GLU A 175 5.47 -13.71 -0.70
CA GLU A 175 4.23 -13.09 -0.22
C GLU A 175 4.19 -11.57 -0.46
N THR A 176 5.36 -10.93 -0.50
CA THR A 176 5.55 -9.52 -0.91
C THR A 176 6.31 -9.39 -2.24
N GLY A 177 6.47 -10.48 -2.99
CA GLY A 177 7.40 -10.53 -4.12
C GLY A 177 6.99 -9.79 -5.40
N ASP A 178 5.87 -9.05 -5.45
CA ASP A 178 5.51 -8.27 -6.65
C ASP A 178 6.32 -6.97 -6.75
N PRO A 179 7.28 -6.85 -7.70
CA PRO A 179 8.13 -5.66 -7.82
C PRO A 179 7.42 -4.47 -8.48
N PHE A 180 6.15 -4.61 -8.88
CA PHE A 180 5.40 -3.57 -9.59
C PHE A 180 4.26 -2.99 -8.77
N SER A 181 4.03 -3.45 -7.54
CA SER A 181 2.97 -2.98 -6.65
C SER A 181 3.56 -2.46 -5.34
N PRO A 182 3.04 -1.35 -4.78
CA PRO A 182 3.41 -0.91 -3.44
C PRO A 182 2.94 -1.89 -2.34
N MET A 183 2.03 -2.82 -2.65
CA MET A 183 1.65 -3.90 -1.75
C MET A 183 2.62 -5.09 -1.79
N GLY A 184 3.61 -5.05 -2.67
CA GLY A 184 4.76 -5.97 -2.67
C GLY A 184 6.05 -5.21 -2.33
N GLU A 185 7.16 -5.62 -2.92
CA GLU A 185 8.48 -4.98 -2.77
C GLU A 185 8.66 -3.75 -3.69
N GLY A 186 7.70 -3.51 -4.59
CA GLY A 186 7.77 -2.46 -5.60
C GLY A 186 7.44 -1.06 -5.09
N SER A 187 7.93 -0.04 -5.81
CA SER A 187 7.48 1.37 -5.66
C SER A 187 6.64 1.83 -6.86
N GLY A 188 6.10 0.87 -7.62
CA GLY A 188 5.20 1.10 -8.74
C GLY A 188 3.86 1.69 -8.30
N ASP A 189 3.02 2.01 -9.28
CA ASP A 189 1.63 2.40 -9.02
C ASP A 189 0.81 1.15 -8.68
N PHE A 190 -0.25 1.28 -7.87
CA PHE A 190 -1.11 0.15 -7.50
C PHE A 190 -1.57 -0.64 -8.74
N SER A 191 -1.67 -1.96 -8.62
CA SER A 191 -2.21 -2.83 -9.65
C SER A 191 -3.67 -2.49 -9.95
N THR A 192 -4.11 -2.76 -11.18
CA THR A 192 -5.52 -2.59 -11.56
C THR A 192 -6.46 -3.44 -10.71
N TYR A 193 -5.99 -4.57 -10.18
CA TYR A 193 -6.71 -5.38 -9.20
C TYR A 193 -6.91 -4.60 -7.89
N GLU A 194 -5.83 -4.10 -7.30
CA GLU A 194 -5.87 -3.28 -6.08
C GLU A 194 -6.76 -2.05 -6.28
N LYS A 195 -6.57 -1.30 -7.37
CA LYS A 195 -7.40 -0.13 -7.67
C LYS A 195 -8.87 -0.48 -7.90
N SER A 196 -9.17 -1.69 -8.40
CA SER A 196 -10.56 -2.17 -8.54
C SER A 196 -11.19 -2.48 -7.19
N ILE A 197 -10.46 -3.08 -6.25
CA ILE A 197 -10.93 -3.31 -4.88
C ILE A 197 -11.23 -1.97 -4.20
N LEU A 198 -10.34 -1.01 -4.38
CA LEU A 198 -10.46 0.34 -3.80
C LEU A 198 -11.53 1.21 -4.49
N GLY A 199 -12.12 0.74 -5.59
CA GLY A 199 -13.11 1.52 -6.35
C GLY A 199 -12.54 2.74 -7.07
N TRP A 200 -11.24 2.80 -7.29
CA TRP A 200 -10.57 3.91 -8.00
C TRP A 200 -10.70 3.80 -9.52
N ILE A 201 -10.95 2.60 -10.03
CA ILE A 201 -11.21 2.36 -11.46
C ILE A 201 -12.61 1.79 -11.68
N GLY A 202 -13.16 1.99 -12.87
CA GLY A 202 -14.45 1.39 -13.25
C GLY A 202 -14.38 -0.14 -13.37
N PRO A 203 -15.53 -0.82 -13.49
CA PRO A 203 -15.57 -2.28 -13.68
C PRO A 203 -14.74 -2.73 -14.89
N GLN A 204 -13.99 -3.81 -14.72
CA GLN A 204 -13.16 -4.39 -15.78
C GLN A 204 -13.94 -5.50 -16.53
N PRO A 205 -13.73 -5.67 -17.84
CA PRO A 205 -14.41 -6.71 -18.61
C PRO A 205 -13.94 -8.12 -18.20
N HIS A 206 -14.91 -9.03 -18.07
CA HIS A 206 -14.67 -10.46 -17.88
C HIS A 206 -14.71 -11.20 -19.22
N ALA A 207 -13.71 -12.02 -19.50
CA ALA A 207 -13.57 -12.77 -20.75
C ALA A 207 -14.46 -14.03 -20.76
N ARG A 208 -15.75 -13.85 -21.06
CA ARG A 208 -16.71 -14.97 -21.11
C ARG A 208 -16.69 -15.76 -22.42
N SER A 209 -16.24 -15.15 -23.51
CA SER A 209 -16.22 -15.75 -24.84
C SER A 209 -14.91 -15.46 -25.56
N ALA A 210 -14.57 -16.30 -26.55
CA ALA A 210 -13.42 -16.05 -27.40
C ALA A 210 -13.58 -14.73 -28.15
N GLY A 211 -12.52 -13.94 -28.23
CA GLY A 211 -12.62 -12.60 -28.81
C GLY A 211 -11.35 -11.76 -28.69
N THR A 212 -11.50 -10.51 -29.10
CA THR A 212 -10.45 -9.50 -29.01
C THR A 212 -10.84 -8.44 -27.99
N TYR A 213 -9.95 -8.20 -27.02
CA TYR A 213 -10.13 -7.26 -25.93
C TYR A 213 -9.11 -6.13 -26.05
N ARG A 214 -9.53 -4.91 -25.73
CA ARG A 214 -8.69 -3.70 -25.82
C ARG A 214 -8.51 -3.13 -24.43
N LEU A 215 -7.26 -2.98 -24.03
CA LEU A 215 -6.87 -2.39 -22.76
C LEU A 215 -6.21 -1.04 -23.01
N THR A 216 -6.51 -0.08 -22.14
CA THR A 216 -5.74 1.14 -21.95
C THR A 216 -4.64 0.86 -20.93
N SER A 217 -3.61 1.70 -20.87
CA SER A 217 -2.59 1.53 -19.83
C SER A 217 -3.19 1.72 -18.42
N ALA A 218 -2.74 0.92 -17.46
CA ALA A 218 -3.03 1.08 -16.04
C ALA A 218 -2.50 2.42 -15.47
N ASP A 219 -1.54 3.03 -16.16
CA ASP A 219 -0.83 4.23 -15.70
C ASP A 219 -1.56 5.55 -16.07
N VAL A 220 -2.77 5.46 -16.64
CA VAL A 220 -3.52 6.62 -17.17
C VAL A 220 -4.95 6.63 -16.62
N ALA A 221 -5.42 7.80 -16.17
CA ALA A 221 -6.80 8.01 -15.77
C ALA A 221 -7.74 7.85 -16.98
N THR A 222 -8.70 6.92 -16.89
CA THR A 222 -9.61 6.62 -18.00
C THR A 222 -10.86 5.90 -17.51
N THR A 223 -11.92 5.93 -18.33
CA THR A 223 -13.13 5.10 -18.15
C THR A 223 -13.11 3.84 -19.02
N ARG A 224 -12.08 3.68 -19.86
CA ARG A 224 -11.91 2.49 -20.71
C ARG A 224 -11.28 1.35 -19.90
N PRO A 225 -11.49 0.10 -20.30
CA PRO A 225 -10.85 -1.05 -19.66
C PRO A 225 -9.33 -0.87 -19.56
N GLN A 226 -8.76 -1.15 -18.39
CA GLN A 226 -7.32 -1.16 -18.11
C GLN A 226 -6.80 -2.58 -17.88
N SER A 227 -7.72 -3.51 -17.57
CA SER A 227 -7.45 -4.93 -17.42
C SER A 227 -8.49 -5.81 -18.10
N LEU A 228 -8.09 -7.03 -18.39
CA LEU A 228 -8.99 -8.12 -18.74
C LEU A 228 -9.02 -9.11 -17.58
N VAL A 229 -10.21 -9.44 -17.10
CA VAL A 229 -10.40 -10.46 -16.07
C VAL A 229 -10.81 -11.77 -16.73
N VAL A 230 -10.23 -12.90 -16.32
CA VAL A 230 -10.65 -14.24 -16.74
C VAL A 230 -10.97 -15.05 -15.49
N ASP A 231 -12.25 -15.35 -15.27
CA ASP A 231 -12.68 -16.22 -14.18
C ASP A 231 -12.46 -17.68 -14.57
N THR A 232 -11.76 -18.43 -13.74
CA THR A 232 -11.61 -19.88 -13.84
C THR A 232 -12.18 -20.53 -12.58
N VAL A 233 -12.32 -21.86 -12.61
CA VAL A 233 -12.69 -22.62 -11.40
C VAL A 233 -11.65 -22.51 -10.28
N GLU A 234 -10.44 -22.09 -10.60
CA GLU A 234 -9.33 -21.98 -9.66
C GLU A 234 -9.21 -20.59 -9.06
N GLY A 235 -9.80 -19.57 -9.68
CA GLY A 235 -9.64 -18.18 -9.25
C GLY A 235 -9.79 -17.21 -10.42
N GLN A 236 -9.20 -16.03 -10.28
CA GLN A 236 -9.29 -14.99 -11.30
C GLN A 236 -7.93 -14.60 -11.83
N TRP A 237 -7.81 -14.52 -13.14
CA TRP A 237 -6.67 -13.91 -13.80
C TRP A 237 -6.94 -12.45 -14.14
N TRP A 238 -6.00 -11.59 -13.78
CA TRP A 238 -6.00 -10.18 -14.09
C TRP A 238 -4.84 -9.87 -15.04
N PHE A 239 -5.18 -9.46 -16.26
CA PHE A 239 -4.22 -9.06 -17.28
C PHE A 239 -4.22 -7.56 -17.42
N GLU A 240 -3.14 -6.89 -17.00
CA GLU A 240 -3.03 -5.43 -17.02
C GLU A 240 -1.91 -4.95 -17.94
N TYR A 241 -2.13 -3.86 -18.65
CA TYR A 241 -1.12 -3.28 -19.53
C TYR A 241 -0.38 -2.10 -18.88
N ARG A 242 0.94 -2.21 -18.76
CA ARG A 242 1.83 -1.18 -18.21
C ARG A 242 2.69 -0.56 -19.30
N THR A 243 2.93 0.74 -19.17
CA THR A 243 3.79 1.52 -20.08
C THR A 243 4.90 2.28 -19.36
N LYS A 244 4.72 2.52 -18.05
CA LYS A 244 5.76 3.10 -17.19
C LYS A 244 6.78 2.02 -16.81
N SER A 245 8.06 2.36 -16.88
CA SER A 245 9.23 1.49 -16.61
C SER A 245 9.46 0.33 -17.60
N PHE A 246 8.40 -0.29 -18.12
CA PHE A 246 8.46 -1.28 -19.20
C PHE A 246 7.18 -1.22 -20.04
N ARG A 247 7.19 -1.92 -21.18
CA ARG A 247 6.00 -2.07 -22.03
C ARG A 247 5.62 -3.53 -22.12
N GLY A 248 4.56 -3.92 -21.42
CA GLY A 248 4.14 -5.32 -21.34
C GLY A 248 2.81 -5.50 -20.64
N VAL A 249 2.24 -6.69 -20.82
CA VAL A 249 1.05 -7.11 -20.07
C VAL A 249 1.50 -7.96 -18.89
N LEU A 250 1.20 -7.53 -17.68
CA LEU A 250 1.38 -8.34 -16.48
C LEU A 250 0.20 -9.30 -16.34
N ALA A 251 0.45 -10.48 -15.80
CA ALA A 251 -0.56 -11.47 -15.48
C ALA A 251 -0.51 -11.77 -13.98
N ARG A 252 -1.60 -11.46 -13.28
CA ARG A 252 -1.76 -11.78 -11.86
C ARG A 252 -2.86 -12.80 -11.66
N PHE A 253 -2.64 -13.74 -10.74
CA PHE A 253 -3.63 -14.71 -10.33
C PHE A 253 -4.14 -14.39 -8.93
N VAL A 254 -5.45 -14.44 -8.75
CA VAL A 254 -6.13 -14.18 -7.48
C VAL A 254 -6.88 -15.44 -7.09
N ASP A 255 -6.43 -16.05 -6.00
CA ASP A 255 -7.03 -17.25 -5.41
C ASP A 255 -8.07 -16.82 -4.38
N GLN A 256 -9.35 -16.83 -4.78
CA GLN A 256 -10.43 -16.28 -3.95
C GLN A 256 -10.63 -17.06 -2.64
N ASP A 257 -10.26 -18.34 -2.63
CA ASP A 257 -10.35 -19.20 -1.45
C ASP A 257 -9.19 -18.99 -0.47
N ALA A 258 -8.13 -18.30 -0.90
CA ALA A 258 -6.95 -18.00 -0.10
C ALA A 258 -7.01 -16.61 0.56
N ALA A 259 -8.20 -16.02 0.67
CA ALA A 259 -8.40 -14.76 1.38
C ALA A 259 -7.95 -14.91 2.84
N VAL A 260 -7.21 -13.92 3.35
CA VAL A 260 -6.88 -13.80 4.77
C VAL A 260 -7.65 -12.60 5.32
N PRO A 261 -8.85 -12.80 5.90
CA PRO A 261 -9.62 -11.71 6.49
C PRO A 261 -8.78 -10.93 7.51
N PRO A 262 -8.88 -9.60 7.57
CA PRO A 262 -9.89 -8.77 6.89
C PRO A 262 -9.50 -8.30 5.47
N PHE A 263 -8.36 -8.74 4.94
CA PHE A 263 -7.83 -8.20 3.70
C PHE A 263 -8.41 -8.91 2.47
N ALA A 264 -8.45 -8.19 1.36
CA ALA A 264 -8.74 -8.77 0.06
C ALA A 264 -7.68 -9.83 -0.30
N PRO A 265 -8.05 -10.86 -1.09
CA PRO A 265 -7.10 -11.88 -1.53
C PRO A 265 -5.87 -11.29 -2.22
N SER A 266 -4.70 -11.84 -1.96
CA SER A 266 -3.47 -11.40 -2.62
C SER A 266 -3.50 -11.68 -4.12
N ALA A 267 -3.18 -10.66 -4.92
CA ALA A 267 -2.86 -10.87 -6.33
C ALA A 267 -1.42 -11.36 -6.46
N ARG A 268 -1.24 -12.50 -7.13
CA ARG A 268 0.05 -13.16 -7.34
C ARG A 268 0.55 -12.89 -8.75
N LEU A 269 1.60 -12.10 -8.91
CA LEU A 269 2.29 -11.90 -10.18
C LEU A 269 2.95 -13.20 -10.66
N ILE A 270 2.70 -13.56 -11.91
CA ILE A 270 3.41 -14.68 -12.54
C ILE A 270 4.74 -14.20 -13.12
N LEU A 271 5.84 -14.68 -12.55
CA LEU A 271 7.19 -14.23 -12.88
C LEU A 271 7.70 -14.69 -14.26
N ASN A 272 7.08 -15.71 -14.84
CA ASN A 272 7.48 -16.23 -16.16
C ASN A 272 6.28 -16.68 -17.01
N PRO A 273 5.35 -15.77 -17.36
CA PRO A 273 4.07 -16.09 -17.98
C PRO A 273 4.19 -16.61 -19.42
N THR A 274 5.37 -16.45 -20.06
CA THR A 274 5.63 -16.82 -21.46
C THR A 274 6.86 -17.72 -21.66
N HIS A 275 7.48 -18.21 -20.56
CA HIS A 275 8.76 -18.94 -20.58
C HIS A 275 9.96 -18.14 -21.13
N ARG A 276 9.88 -16.80 -21.14
CA ARG A 276 10.95 -15.91 -21.60
C ARG A 276 11.82 -15.33 -20.49
N GLY A 277 11.64 -15.77 -19.24
CA GLY A 277 12.45 -15.36 -18.09
C GLY A 277 12.20 -13.92 -17.63
N ARG A 278 10.96 -13.43 -17.77
CA ARG A 278 10.55 -12.08 -17.34
C ARG A 278 9.07 -12.04 -16.97
N PRO A 279 8.64 -11.14 -16.06
CA PRO A 279 7.28 -11.14 -15.51
C PRO A 279 6.21 -10.46 -16.37
N TRP A 280 6.41 -10.32 -17.69
CA TRP A 280 5.43 -9.70 -18.59
C TRP A 280 5.34 -10.39 -19.95
N ILE A 281 4.16 -10.27 -20.57
CA ILE A 281 3.83 -10.77 -21.89
C ILE A 281 4.09 -9.67 -22.93
N GLY A 282 4.95 -9.97 -23.90
CA GLY A 282 5.32 -9.11 -25.01
C GLY A 282 4.37 -9.19 -26.21
N ALA A 283 4.54 -8.29 -27.19
CA ALA A 283 3.67 -8.26 -28.36
C ALA A 283 3.95 -9.48 -29.24
N GLY A 284 2.89 -10.12 -29.72
CA GLY A 284 2.95 -11.39 -30.41
C GLY A 284 3.06 -12.61 -29.49
N GLU A 285 3.27 -12.45 -28.18
CA GLU A 285 3.50 -13.57 -27.26
C GLU A 285 2.20 -14.17 -26.73
N LEU A 286 2.27 -15.45 -26.38
CA LEU A 286 1.19 -16.24 -25.81
C LEU A 286 1.44 -16.44 -24.31
N PHE A 287 0.37 -16.32 -23.53
CA PHE A 287 0.34 -16.68 -22.12
C PHE A 287 0.26 -18.21 -21.95
N HIS A 288 1.07 -18.75 -21.04
CA HIS A 288 1.25 -20.19 -20.86
C HIS A 288 0.97 -20.71 -19.44
N ALA A 289 0.74 -19.84 -18.45
CA ALA A 289 0.67 -20.27 -17.05
C ALA A 289 -0.67 -20.93 -16.63
N ASP A 290 -1.70 -20.87 -17.48
CA ASP A 290 -2.97 -21.57 -17.27
C ASP A 290 -3.37 -22.37 -18.53
N PRO A 291 -3.60 -23.70 -18.43
CA PRO A 291 -4.01 -24.51 -19.56
C PRO A 291 -5.48 -24.35 -19.95
N ALA A 292 -6.35 -23.75 -19.12
CA ALA A 292 -7.78 -23.63 -19.38
C ALA A 292 -8.09 -22.70 -20.56
N PHE A 293 -7.22 -21.74 -20.86
CA PHE A 293 -7.42 -20.80 -21.96
C PHE A 293 -6.14 -20.52 -22.74
N THR A 294 -6.29 -19.67 -23.74
CA THR A 294 -5.20 -19.07 -24.49
C THR A 294 -5.40 -17.56 -24.49
N LEU A 295 -4.32 -16.82 -24.24
CA LEU A 295 -4.33 -15.36 -24.32
C LEU A 295 -3.07 -14.90 -25.05
N ARG A 296 -3.24 -14.17 -26.15
CA ARG A 296 -2.15 -13.62 -26.94
C ARG A 296 -2.21 -12.10 -26.94
N VAL A 297 -1.10 -11.44 -26.68
CA VAL A 297 -0.98 -9.99 -26.90
C VAL A 297 -0.77 -9.77 -28.39
N VAL A 298 -1.80 -9.29 -29.11
CA VAL A 298 -1.75 -9.08 -30.56
C VAL A 298 -0.87 -7.90 -30.91
N ARG A 299 -1.03 -6.79 -30.18
CA ARG A 299 -0.24 -5.56 -30.37
C ARG A 299 -0.23 -4.73 -29.10
N MET A 300 0.82 -3.92 -28.95
CA MET A 300 0.96 -2.92 -27.89
C MET A 300 1.36 -1.58 -28.48
N GLN A 301 0.78 -0.50 -27.96
CA GLN A 301 1.04 0.89 -28.36
C GLN A 301 1.08 1.76 -27.10
N SER A 302 1.58 2.99 -27.20
CA SER A 302 1.69 3.90 -26.05
C SER A 302 0.37 4.07 -25.28
N GLY A 303 -0.78 4.05 -25.97
CA GLY A 303 -2.09 4.20 -25.34
C GLY A 303 -2.81 2.90 -24.95
N GLY A 304 -2.28 1.71 -25.27
CA GLY A 304 -3.01 0.47 -24.99
C GLY A 304 -2.47 -0.82 -25.59
N ALA A 305 -3.08 -1.92 -25.20
CA ALA A 305 -2.82 -3.26 -25.71
C ALA A 305 -4.08 -3.89 -26.33
N VAL A 306 -3.88 -4.81 -27.26
CA VAL A 306 -4.95 -5.64 -27.81
C VAL A 306 -4.65 -7.09 -27.50
N LEU A 307 -5.56 -7.75 -26.80
CA LEU A 307 -5.47 -9.14 -26.40
C LEU A 307 -6.43 -9.98 -27.24
N ARG A 308 -6.01 -11.17 -27.63
CA ARG A 308 -6.89 -12.20 -28.21
C ARG A 308 -7.00 -13.35 -27.23
N PHE A 309 -8.23 -13.63 -26.81
CA PHE A 309 -8.56 -14.65 -25.83
C PHE A 309 -9.40 -15.76 -26.48
N ALA A 310 -9.19 -17.00 -26.04
CA ALA A 310 -10.07 -18.12 -26.33
C ALA A 310 -9.95 -19.22 -25.26
N TRP A 311 -11.07 -19.81 -24.88
CA TRP A 311 -11.12 -21.03 -24.05
C TRP A 311 -10.56 -22.23 -24.79
N ARG A 312 -9.93 -23.15 -24.06
CA ARG A 312 -9.51 -24.44 -24.65
C ARG A 312 -10.68 -25.43 -24.59
N PRO A 313 -10.82 -26.31 -25.59
CA PRO A 313 -11.82 -27.37 -25.52
C PRO A 313 -11.66 -28.21 -24.24
N GLY A 314 -12.76 -28.46 -23.54
CA GLY A 314 -12.77 -29.32 -22.35
C GLY A 314 -12.37 -28.65 -21.02
N SER A 315 -12.00 -27.37 -21.01
CA SER A 315 -11.93 -26.60 -19.76
C SER A 315 -13.36 -26.28 -19.31
N GLY A 316 -13.84 -26.97 -18.27
CA GLY A 316 -15.21 -26.79 -17.77
C GLY A 316 -15.53 -25.33 -17.47
N HIS A 317 -16.64 -24.83 -18.01
CA HIS A 317 -17.22 -23.57 -17.57
C HIS A 317 -17.97 -23.79 -16.27
N GLY A 318 -17.69 -22.94 -15.28
CA GLY A 318 -18.66 -22.57 -14.25
C GLY A 318 -19.45 -21.36 -14.70
#